data_AF-A0A9E1F4S0-F1
#
_entry.id   AF-A0A9E1F4S0-F1
#
_cell.length_a   1.000
_cell.length_b   1.000
_cell.length_c   1.000
_cell.angle_alpha   90.00
_cell.angle_beta   90.00
_cell.angle_gamma   90.00
#
_symmetry.space_group_name_H-M   'P 1'
#
loop_
_entity.id
_entity.type
_entity.pdbx_description
1 polymer ?
#
loop_
_entity_poly.entity_id
_entity_poly.type
_entity_poly.pdbx_seq_one_letter_code
_entity_poly.pdbx_strand_id
1 'polypeptide(L)'
;MMNATVWVTFETIDKIEYFVVHDMLTGEKKKMKASDFLGTVFKMPSSFNYKLKNAFPHKRRVVYSAPAFEAVTRLVNFNRVDS
;
A
#
# COMPACT_ATOMS: atom_id res chain seq x y z
N MET A 1 -5.26 -0.80 24.55
CA MET A 1 -5.62 -0.58 23.13
C MET A 1 -4.70 -1.41 22.26
N MET A 2 -5.21 -2.33 21.45
CA MET A 2 -4.39 -3.05 20.47
C MET A 2 -3.95 -2.09 19.36
N ASN A 3 -2.66 -2.09 18.99
CA ASN A 3 -2.13 -1.24 17.93
C ASN A 3 -2.73 -1.68 16.57
N ALA A 4 -3.80 -1.02 16.17
CA ALA A 4 -4.53 -1.30 14.93
C ALA A 4 -3.93 -0.56 13.73
N THR A 5 -2.61 -0.37 13.73
CA THR A 5 -1.87 0.39 12.71
C THR A 5 -1.09 -0.55 11.82
N VAL A 6 -1.16 -0.33 10.51
CA VAL A 6 -0.16 -0.82 9.57
C VAL A 6 0.72 0.33 9.09
N TRP A 7 2.00 0.09 9.01
CA TRP A 7 2.96 0.99 8.39
C TRP A 7 3.32 0.46 7.01
N VAL A 8 3.21 1.29 5.98
CA VAL A 8 3.52 0.94 4.60
C VAL A 8 4.83 1.61 4.20
N THR A 9 5.80 0.82 3.76
CA THR A 9 7.03 1.28 3.12
C THR A 9 7.05 0.89 1.65
N PHE A 10 7.97 1.49 0.91
CA PHE A 10 8.16 1.22 -0.52
C PHE A 10 9.63 0.92 -0.76
N GLU A 11 9.88 -0.20 -1.43
CA GLU A 11 11.22 -0.75 -1.63
C GLU A 11 11.35 -1.23 -3.07
N THR A 12 12.54 -1.05 -3.64
CA THR A 12 12.90 -1.61 -4.95
C THR A 12 13.93 -2.70 -4.75
N ILE A 13 13.61 -3.92 -5.18
CA ILE A 13 14.48 -5.10 -5.08
C ILE A 13 14.59 -5.70 -6.48
N ASP A 14 15.81 -5.85 -6.99
CA ASP A 14 16.07 -6.39 -8.35
C ASP A 14 15.23 -5.71 -9.45
N LYS A 15 15.13 -4.37 -9.37
CA LYS A 15 14.31 -3.51 -10.27
C LYS A 15 12.80 -3.73 -10.18
N ILE A 16 12.33 -4.55 -9.23
CA ILE A 16 10.91 -4.74 -8.96
C ILE A 16 10.52 -3.86 -7.77
N GLU A 17 9.48 -3.07 -7.95
CA GLU A 17 8.92 -2.19 -6.93
C GLU A 17 7.90 -2.92 -6.05
N TYR A 18 8.01 -2.74 -4.73
CA TYR A 18 7.15 -3.39 -3.75
C TYR A 18 6.61 -2.39 -2.73
N PHE A 19 5.33 -2.57 -2.39
CA PHE A 19 4.77 -2.07 -1.15
C PHE A 19 4.97 -3.10 -0.05
N VAL A 20 5.63 -2.72 1.04
CA VAL A 20 5.83 -3.58 2.20
C VAL A 20 4.96 -3.05 3.33
N VAL A 21 4.05 -3.89 3.80
CA VAL A 21 3.12 -3.55 4.88
C VAL A 21 3.57 -4.25 6.15
N HIS A 22 3.83 -3.45 7.17
CA HIS A 22 4.28 -3.88 8.49
C HIS A 22 3.10 -3.75 9.46
N ASP A 23 2.71 -4.87 10.06
CA ASP A 23 1.79 -4.89 11.19
C ASP A 23 2.54 -4.39 12.44
N MET A 24 2.16 -3.22 12.96
CA MET A 24 2.86 -2.59 14.09
C MET A 24 2.53 -3.22 15.45
N LEU A 25 1.67 -4.24 15.49
CA LEU A 25 1.36 -5.03 16.70
C LEU A 25 2.12 -6.36 16.70
N THR A 26 2.07 -7.09 15.58
CA THR A 26 2.63 -8.45 15.49
C THR A 26 4.04 -8.46 14.92
N GLY A 27 4.45 -7.39 14.22
CA GLY A 27 5.68 -7.35 13.45
C GLY A 27 5.61 -8.10 12.11
N GLU A 28 4.44 -8.66 11.76
CA GLU A 28 4.23 -9.35 10.48
C GLU A 28 4.47 -8.41 9.31
N LYS A 29 5.11 -8.92 8.26
CA LYS A 29 5.39 -8.17 7.03
C LYS A 29 4.81 -8.86 5.83
N LYS A 30 4.12 -8.11 4.98
CA LYS A 30 3.62 -8.59 3.70
C LYS A 30 4.13 -7.70 2.57
N LYS A 31 4.77 -8.33 1.58
CA LYS A 31 5.22 -7.65 0.36
C LYS A 31 4.17 -7.84 -0.73
N MET A 32 3.87 -6.76 -1.44
CA MET A 32 2.98 -6.76 -2.60
C MET A 32 3.68 -6.02 -3.73
N LYS A 33 3.69 -6.59 -4.94
CA LYS A 33 4.35 -5.92 -6.07
C LYS A 33 3.54 -4.69 -6.45
N ALA A 34 4.20 -3.57 -6.73
CA ALA A 34 3.52 -2.36 -7.20
C ALA A 34 2.73 -2.63 -8.50
N SER A 35 3.23 -3.55 -9.34
CA SER A 35 2.56 -4.00 -10.55
C SER A 35 1.17 -4.62 -10.33
N ASP A 36 0.94 -5.24 -9.16
CA ASP A 36 -0.36 -5.85 -8.82
C ASP A 36 -1.46 -4.80 -8.62
N PHE A 37 -1.09 -3.52 -8.59
CA PHE A 37 -1.98 -2.38 -8.42
C PHE A 37 -2.10 -1.51 -9.68
N LEU A 38 -1.50 -1.90 -10.80
CA LEU A 38 -1.65 -1.23 -12.10
C LEU A 38 -3.01 -1.55 -12.73
N GLY A 39 -3.58 -0.58 -13.47
CA GLY A 39 -4.84 -0.72 -14.22
C GLY A 39 -6.03 -0.03 -13.56
N THR A 40 -7.26 -0.45 -13.89
CA THR A 40 -8.48 0.27 -13.47
C THR A 40 -8.83 0.15 -11.98
N VAL A 41 -8.05 -0.60 -11.20
CA VAL A 41 -8.41 -1.05 -9.85
C VAL A 41 -8.27 0.06 -8.80
N PHE A 42 -7.32 0.99 -8.96
CA PHE A 42 -7.00 1.99 -7.93
C PHE A 42 -6.90 3.40 -8.51
N LYS A 43 -8.06 3.97 -8.89
CA LYS A 43 -8.19 5.38 -9.34
C LYS A 43 -8.26 6.40 -8.18
N MET A 44 -8.25 5.91 -6.93
CA MET A 44 -8.32 6.72 -5.71
C MET A 44 -7.46 6.11 -4.59
N PRO A 45 -6.85 6.92 -3.70
CA PRO A 45 -6.09 6.41 -2.56
C PRO A 45 -6.94 5.59 -1.56
N SER A 46 -8.24 5.87 -1.48
CA SER A 46 -9.20 5.11 -0.66
C SER A 46 -9.31 3.65 -1.09
N SER A 47 -9.29 3.38 -2.40
CA SER A 47 -9.31 2.02 -2.94
C SER A 47 -8.05 1.25 -2.54
N PHE A 48 -6.88 1.91 -2.57
CA PHE A 48 -5.62 1.30 -2.15
C PHE A 48 -5.65 0.95 -0.66
N ASN A 49 -6.11 1.89 0.18
CA ASN A 49 -6.36 1.65 1.61
C ASN A 49 -7.30 0.46 1.87
N TYR A 50 -8.36 0.31 1.07
CA TYR A 50 -9.28 -0.82 1.20
C TYR A 50 -8.58 -2.17 0.94
N LYS A 51 -7.75 -2.26 -0.09
CA LYS A 51 -6.96 -3.46 -0.38
C LYS A 51 -5.98 -3.79 0.74
N LEU A 52 -5.31 -2.78 1.29
CA LEU A 52 -4.41 -2.93 2.44
C LEU A 52 -5.15 -3.41 3.68
N LYS A 53 -6.33 -2.83 3.98
CA LYS A 53 -7.17 -3.26 5.09
C LYS A 53 -7.67 -4.69 4.92
N ASN A 54 -8.00 -5.13 3.71
CA ASN A 54 -8.37 -6.53 3.47
C ASN A 54 -7.20 -7.50 3.69
N ALA A 55 -5.97 -7.07 3.41
CA ALA A 55 -4.79 -7.85 3.76
C ALA A 55 -4.55 -7.92 5.29
N PHE A 56 -5.08 -6.94 6.05
CA PHE A 56 -4.94 -6.83 7.50
C PHE A 56 -6.27 -6.43 8.17
N PRO A 57 -7.27 -7.34 8.25
CA PRO A 57 -8.68 -7.01 8.52
C PRO A 57 -8.94 -6.36 9.89
N HIS A 58 -8.01 -6.50 10.83
CA HIS A 58 -8.12 -5.92 12.18
C HIS A 58 -7.47 -4.54 12.31
N LYS A 59 -6.97 -3.96 11.21
CA LYS A 59 -6.20 -2.70 11.23
C LYS A 59 -7.03 -1.54 10.72
N ARG A 60 -7.14 -0.51 11.56
CA ARG A 60 -7.99 0.68 11.34
C ARG A 60 -7.20 1.85 10.74
N ARG A 61 -5.91 1.93 11.03
CA ARG A 61 -5.04 3.03 10.61
C ARG A 61 -3.96 2.52 9.64
N VAL A 62 -3.79 3.24 8.54
CA VAL A 62 -2.69 3.05 7.59
C VAL A 62 -1.80 4.28 7.69
N VAL A 63 -0.50 4.06 7.89
CA VAL A 63 0.52 5.11 7.89
C VAL A 63 1.50 4.80 6.78
N TYR A 64 1.86 5.81 6.00
CA TYR A 64 2.80 5.66 4.89
C TYR A 64 4.14 6.27 5.25
N SER A 65 5.24 5.64 4.85
CA SER A 65 6.49 6.38 4.66
C SER A 65 6.35 7.36 3.50
N ALA A 66 7.19 8.40 3.47
CA ALA A 66 7.18 9.37 2.36
C ALA A 66 7.34 8.69 0.97
N PRO A 67 8.29 7.76 0.76
CA PRO A 67 8.40 7.04 -0.52
C PRO A 67 7.13 6.25 -0.88
N ALA A 68 6.49 5.61 0.10
CA ALA A 68 5.26 4.87 -0.14
C ALA A 68 4.09 5.78 -0.51
N PHE A 69 3.99 6.95 0.14
CA PHE A 69 2.98 7.93 -0.19
C PHE A 69 3.14 8.43 -1.63
N GLU A 70 4.35 8.81 -2.03
CA GLU A 70 4.64 9.24 -3.41
C GLU A 70 4.31 8.14 -4.44
N ALA A 71 4.69 6.90 -4.17
CA ALA A 71 4.41 5.77 -5.06
C ALA A 71 2.89 5.54 -5.22
N VAL A 72 2.12 5.61 -4.13
CA VAL A 72 0.64 5.52 -4.19
C VAL A 72 0.06 6.68 -5.01
N THR A 73 0.55 7.91 -4.83
CA THR A 73 0.08 9.07 -5.60
C THR A 73 0.37 8.91 -7.08
N ARG A 74 1.59 8.48 -7.46
CA ARG A 74 1.97 8.22 -8.85
C ARG A 74 1.09 7.14 -9.47
N LEU A 75 0.88 6.04 -8.75
CA LEU A 75 0.03 4.94 -9.20
C LEU A 75 -1.43 5.39 -9.42
N VAL A 76 -2.00 6.14 -8.48
CA VAL A 76 -3.36 6.68 -8.60
C VAL A 76 -3.49 7.61 -9.80
N ASN A 77 -2.49 8.47 -10.03
CA ASN A 77 -2.49 9.37 -11.17
C ASN A 77 -2.35 8.61 -12.50
N PHE A 78 -1.45 7.63 -12.57
CA PHE A 78 -1.29 6.76 -13.74
C PHE A 78 -2.61 6.07 -14.10
N ASN A 79 -3.24 5.41 -13.13
CA ASN A 79 -4.52 4.71 -13.31
C ASN A 79 -5.71 5.63 -13.66
N ARG A 80 -5.59 6.96 -13.45
CA ARG A 80 -6.62 7.94 -13.82
C ARG A 80 -6.51 8.41 -15.27
N VAL A 81 -5.30 8.48 -15.81
CA VAL A 81 -5.04 9.01 -17.15
C VAL A 81 -5.30 7.96 -18.24
N ASP A 82 -5.14 6.67 -17.93
CA ASP A 82 -5.45 5.55 -18.84
C ASP A 82 -6.95 5.15 -18.82
N SER A 83 -7.90 6.10 -18.86
CA SER A 83 -9.34 5.81 -18.93
C SER A 83 -10.09 6.69 -19.93
#